data_AF-A0A2E9KSS4-F1
#
_entry.id   AF-A0A2E9KSS4-F1
#
_cell.length_a   1.000
_cell.length_b   1.000
_cell.length_c   1.000
_cell.angle_alpha   90.00
_cell.angle_beta   90.00
_cell.angle_gamma   90.00
#
_symmetry.space_group_name_H-M   'P 1'
#
loop_
_entity.id
_entity.type
_entity.pdbx_description
1 polymer ?
#
loop_
_entity_poly.entity_id
_entity_poly.type
_entity_poly.pdbx_seq_one_letter_code
_entity_poly.pdbx_strand_id
1 'polypeptide(L)' 'MTKNIIIGFVFFVTEVAWACSTCYGAPDAKATMGMNGAILTLLGVTGGVLSVVVASILSIRNKAKSFIKTHQKFID' A
#
# COMPACT_ATOMS: atom_id res chain seq x y z
N MET A 1 7.62 -8.20 12.64
CA MET A 1 6.29 -8.23 11.97
C MET A 1 6.30 -7.46 10.65
N THR A 2 6.83 -6.23 10.60
CA THR A 2 7.01 -5.43 9.37
C THR A 2 7.79 -6.16 8.27
N LYS A 3 8.85 -6.90 8.63
CA LYS A 3 9.68 -7.65 7.66
C LYS A 3 8.91 -8.76 6.91
N ASN A 4 7.98 -9.48 7.56
CA ASN A 4 7.12 -10.48 6.92
C ASN A 4 6.00 -9.83 6.09
N ILE A 5 5.51 -8.65 6.50
CA ILE A 5 4.54 -7.87 5.71
C ILE A 5 5.16 -7.42 4.38
N ILE A 6 6.43 -6.97 4.39
CA ILE A 6 7.13 -6.53 3.18
C ILE A 6 7.32 -7.69 2.20
N ILE A 7 7.70 -8.88 2.69
CA ILE A 7 7.86 -10.08 1.87
C ILE A 7 6.52 -10.51 1.26
N GLY A 8 5.43 -10.50 2.05
CA GLY A 8 4.09 -10.80 1.55
C GLY A 8 3.59 -9.79 0.51
N PHE A 9 3.91 -8.50 0.68
CA PHE A 9 3.55 -7.46 -0.27
C PHE A 9 4.29 -7.62 -1.61
N VAL A 10 5.59 -7.95 -1.58
CA VAL A 10 6.37 -8.21 -2.80
C VAL A 10 5.82 -9.42 -3.57
N PHE A 11 5.44 -10.49 -2.86
CA PHE A 11 4.85 -11.68 -3.47
C PHE A 11 3.46 -11.37 -4.09
N PHE A 12 2.65 -10.56 -3.41
CA PHE A 12 1.35 -10.15 -3.93
C PHE A 12 1.46 -9.24 -5.16
N VAL A 13 2.38 -8.28 -5.15
CA VAL A 13 2.62 -7.35 -6.27
C VAL A 13 3.10 -8.08 -7.51
N THR A 14 3.92 -9.12 -7.33
CA THR A 14 4.38 -9.92 -8.46
C THR A 14 3.16 -10.63 -9.08
N GLU A 15 2.37 -11.39 -8.33
CA GLU A 15 1.18 -12.07 -8.87
C GLU A 15 0.20 -11.13 -9.63
N VAL A 16 -0.07 -9.91 -9.12
CA VAL A 16 -0.93 -8.93 -9.82
C VAL A 16 -0.26 -8.27 -11.02
N ALA A 17 1.07 -8.13 -11.03
CA ALA A 17 1.81 -7.65 -12.20
C ALA A 17 1.85 -8.71 -13.32
N TRP A 18 1.51 -9.97 -13.02
CA TRP A 18 1.39 -11.07 -14.00
C TRP A 18 -0.05 -11.31 -14.42
N ALA A 19 -1.01 -10.49 -13.95
CA ALA A 19 -2.39 -10.54 -14.40
C ALA A 19 -2.43 -10.15 -15.88
N CYS A 20 -2.48 -11.20 -16.69
CA CYS A 20 -2.24 -11.22 -18.11
C CYS A 20 -3.17 -10.26 -18.85
N SER A 21 -2.63 -9.53 -19.82
CA SER A 21 -3.36 -8.70 -20.79
C SER A 21 -4.35 -9.45 -21.67
N THR A 22 -4.62 -10.73 -21.40
CA THR A 22 -5.49 -11.60 -22.17
C THR A 22 -6.96 -11.15 -22.15
N CYS A 23 -7.40 -10.37 -21.16
CA CYS A 23 -8.73 -9.74 -21.20
C CYS A 23 -8.80 -8.53 -22.16
N TYR A 24 -7.66 -7.98 -22.60
CA TYR A 24 -7.60 -6.78 -23.45
C TYR A 24 -6.96 -7.00 -24.84
N GLY A 25 -6.40 -8.19 -25.12
CA GLY A 25 -5.92 -8.59 -26.45
C GLY A 25 -4.47 -9.10 -26.47
N ALA A 26 -3.86 -9.10 -27.66
CA ALA A 26 -2.46 -9.50 -27.84
C ALA A 26 -1.52 -8.57 -27.02
N PRO A 27 -0.50 -9.12 -26.33
CA PRO A 27 0.42 -8.33 -25.49
C PRO A 27 1.21 -7.27 -26.28
N ASP A 28 1.36 -7.49 -27.58
CA ASP A 28 2.09 -6.67 -28.55
C ASP A 28 1.21 -5.63 -29.27
N ALA A 29 -0.10 -5.58 -28.98
CA ALA A 29 -0.99 -4.56 -29.51
C ALA A 29 -0.78 -3.20 -28.81
N LYS A 30 -0.83 -2.10 -29.57
CA LYS A 30 -0.69 -0.72 -29.02
C LYS A 30 -1.72 -0.40 -27.92
N ALA A 31 -2.90 -1.01 -27.98
CA ALA A 31 -3.94 -0.85 -26.95
C ALA A 31 -3.49 -1.40 -25.58
N THR A 32 -2.77 -2.52 -25.56
CA THR A 32 -2.30 -3.18 -24.34
C THR A 32 -1.19 -2.39 -23.64
N MET A 33 -0.31 -1.75 -24.42
CA MET A 33 0.81 -0.96 -23.88
C MET A 33 0.32 0.25 -23.06
N GLY A 34 -0.73 0.93 -23.51
CA GLY A 34 -1.35 2.02 -22.76
C GLY A 34 -2.09 1.52 -21.51
N MET A 35 -2.72 0.34 -21.60
CA MET A 35 -3.51 -0.22 -20.52
C MET A 35 -2.67 -0.68 -19.32
N ASN A 36 -1.51 -1.29 -19.56
CA ASN A 36 -0.58 -1.67 -18.49
C ASN A 36 -0.10 -0.43 -17.70
N GLY A 37 0.18 0.67 -18.42
CA GLY A 37 0.51 1.96 -17.80
C GLY A 37 -0.62 2.50 -16.92
N ALA A 38 -1.87 2.39 -17.37
CA ALA A 38 -3.03 2.82 -16.60
C ALA A 38 -3.30 1.96 -15.35
N ILE A 39 -3.06 0.64 -15.41
CA ILE A 39 -3.21 -0.25 -14.26
C ILE A 39 -2.18 0.11 -13.17
N LEU A 40 -0.93 0.37 -13.57
CA LEU A 40 0.12 0.77 -12.63
C LEU A 40 -0.18 2.11 -11.94
N THR A 41 -0.74 3.08 -12.66
CA THR A 41 -1.11 4.37 -12.04
C THR A 41 -2.29 4.21 -11.08
N LEU A 42 -3.32 3.42 -11.42
CA LEU A 42 -4.45 3.13 -10.53
C LEU A 42 -4.01 2.41 -9.25
N LEU A 43 -3.16 1.38 -9.38
CA LEU A 43 -2.59 0.67 -8.24
C LEU A 43 -1.70 1.58 -7.39
N GLY A 44 -0.89 2.41 -8.04
CA GLY A 44 -0.02 3.37 -7.36
C GLY A 44 -0.81 4.40 -6.55
N VAL A 45 -1.85 4.99 -7.12
CA VAL A 45 -2.70 5.98 -6.44
C VAL A 45 -3.47 5.32 -5.30
N THR A 46 -4.12 4.19 -5.55
CA THR A 46 -4.91 3.48 -4.52
C THR A 46 -4.03 3.02 -3.35
N GLY A 47 -2.87 2.44 -3.65
CA GLY A 47 -1.88 2.05 -2.65
C GLY A 47 -1.35 3.25 -1.88
N GLY A 48 -1.08 4.36 -2.59
CA GLY A 48 -0.66 5.63 -1.99
C GLY A 48 -1.69 6.16 -0.98
N VAL A 49 -2.95 6.26 -1.37
CA VAL A 49 -4.03 6.75 -0.47
C VAL A 49 -4.15 5.87 0.77
N LEU A 50 -4.16 4.54 0.60
CA LEU A 50 -4.27 3.62 1.74
C LEU A 50 -3.08 3.76 2.69
N SER A 51 -1.86 3.93 2.16
CA SER A 51 -0.66 4.11 2.98
C SER A 51 -0.72 5.38 3.85
N VAL A 52 -1.28 6.46 3.32
CA VAL A 52 -1.45 7.73 4.03
C VAL A 52 -2.44 7.61 5.19
N VAL A 53 -3.56 6.91 4.97
CA VAL A 53 -4.56 6.66 6.03
C VAL A 53 -3.93 5.86 7.17
N VAL A 54 -3.19 4.80 6.86
CA VAL A 54 -2.50 4.00 7.88
C VAL A 54 -1.47 4.83 8.65
N ALA A 55 -0.67 5.64 7.96
CA ALA A 55 0.31 6.52 8.59
C ALA A 55 -0.33 7.53 9.54
N SER A 56 -1.48 8.07 9.16
CA SER A 56 -2.25 9.01 9.97
C SER A 56 -2.71 8.39 11.28
N ILE A 57 -3.27 7.17 11.22
CA ILE A 57 -3.70 6.42 12.40
C ILE A 57 -2.50 6.12 13.32
N LEU A 58 -1.36 5.71 12.76
CA LEU A 58 -0.16 5.42 13.56
C LEU A 58 0.41 6.67 14.24
N SER A 59 0.40 7.83 13.55
CA SER A 59 0.83 9.11 14.12
C SER A 59 0.01 9.48 15.36
N ILE A 60 -1.31 9.34 15.27
CA ILE A 60 -2.22 9.60 16.39
C ILE A 60 -1.98 8.62 17.54
N ARG A 61 -1.84 7.32 17.25
CA ARG A 61 -1.56 6.29 18.27
C ARG A 61 -0.26 6.56 19.03
N ASN A 62 0.79 6.99 18.33
CA ASN A 62 2.07 7.30 18.95
C ASN A 62 2.00 8.52 19.85
N LYS A 63 1.30 9.58 19.42
CA LYS A 63 1.03 10.77 20.24
C LYS A 63 0.18 10.41 21.46
N ALA A 64 -0.90 9.66 21.29
CA ALA A 64 -1.75 9.24 22.41
C ALA A 64 -0.97 8.45 23.48
N LYS A 65 -0.08 7.53 23.05
CA LYS A 65 0.80 6.80 23.98
C LYS A 65 1.73 7.71 24.76
N SER A 66 2.30 8.75 24.15
CA SER A 66 3.17 9.69 24.86
C SER A 66 2.39 10.54 25.86
N PHE A 67 1.18 11.00 25.50
CA PHE A 67 0.31 11.72 26.42
C PHE A 67 -0.08 10.88 27.64
N ILE A 68 -0.52 9.64 27.43
CA ILE A 68 -0.91 8.73 28.53
C ILE A 68 0.28 8.44 29.44
N LYS A 69 1.47 8.20 28.88
CA LYS A 69 2.69 7.93 29.66
C LYS A 69 3.11 9.12 30.53
N THR A 70 3.00 10.35 30.00
CA THR A 70 3.29 11.58 30.76
C THR A 70 2.25 11.82 31.85
N HIS A 71 0.96 11.58 31.57
CA HIS A 71 -0.11 11.78 32.55
C HIS A 71 -0.07 10.74 33.68
N GLN A 72 0.26 9.48 33.37
CA GLN A 72 0.41 8.43 34.37
C GLN A 72 1.57 8.71 35.33
N LYS A 73 2.66 9.33 34.85
CA LYS A 73 3.78 9.78 35.69
C LYS A 73 3.41 10.91 36.67
N PHE A 74 2.26 11.55 36.49
CA PHE A 74 1.71 12.55 37.42
C PHE A 74 0.71 11.94 38.42
N ILE A 75 0.30 10.69 38.22
CA ILE A 75 -0.66 9.96 39.05
C ILE A 75 0.06 8.97 39.99
N ASP A 76 1.27 8.52 39.62
CA ASP A 76 2.28 7.94 40.51
C ASP A 76 3.06 9.02 41.28
#